data_AF-L0F8D3-F1
#
_entry.id   AF-L0F8D3-F1
#
_cell.length_a   1.000
_cell.length_b   1.000
_cell.length_c   1.000
_cell.angle_alpha   90.00
_cell.angle_beta   90.00
_cell.angle_gamma   90.00
#
_symmetry.space_group_name_H-M   'P 1'
#
loop_
_entity.id
_entity.type
_entity.pdbx_description
1 polymer ?
#
loop_
_entity_poly.entity_id
_entity_poly.type
_entity_poly.pdbx_seq_one_letter_code
_entity_poly.pdbx_strand_id
1 'polypeptide(L)'
;MKQVYICSPYAGDIESNVRFAKAACRYAAEQGCAPVAVHLMYPQILDDAVPAQRETGVRMGLRVLASSDELWICGSRNSHGMSCEIAEAERLGIPIRNISAELIQGGCHMKSYDSIERAFMPEEAPSPGMKLIL
;
A
#
# COMPACT_ATOMS: atom_id res chain seq x y z
N MET A 1 -3.87 8.78 -12.96
CA MET A 1 -3.51 8.82 -11.52
C MET A 1 -2.32 7.89 -11.36
N LYS A 2 -1.26 8.30 -10.65
CA LYS A 2 -0.08 7.44 -10.43
C LYS A 2 -0.39 6.36 -9.40
N GLN A 3 0.03 5.12 -9.64
CA GLN A 3 0.06 4.07 -8.63
C GLN A 3 1.36 4.17 -7.84
N VAL A 4 1.27 4.30 -6.52
CA VAL A 4 2.44 4.39 -5.64
C VAL A 4 2.49 3.19 -4.71
N TYR A 5 3.62 2.50 -4.69
CA TYR A 5 3.86 1.40 -3.77
C TYR A 5 4.34 1.95 -2.44
N ILE A 6 3.64 1.64 -1.35
CA ILE A 6 3.99 2.07 0.01
C ILE A 6 4.89 1.01 0.65
N CYS A 7 6.14 1.39 0.87
CA CYS A 7 7.17 0.62 1.55
C CYS A 7 7.33 1.15 2.97
N SER A 8 6.82 0.40 3.95
CA SER A 8 6.86 0.74 5.38
C SER A 8 7.03 -0.53 6.22
N PRO A 9 7.49 -0.44 7.47
CA PRO A 9 7.60 -1.61 8.33
C PRO A 9 6.23 -2.26 8.56
N TYR A 10 6.22 -3.60 8.67
CA TYR A 10 5.06 -4.40 9.09
C TYR A 10 5.35 -5.17 10.38
N ALA A 11 6.40 -5.99 10.39
CA ALA A 11 6.80 -6.81 11.54
C ALA A 11 7.32 -5.99 12.74
N GLY A 12 7.31 -6.60 13.93
CA GLY A 12 7.64 -5.95 15.20
C GLY A 12 6.37 -5.52 15.93
N ASP A 13 6.22 -4.22 16.19
CA ASP A 13 4.95 -3.64 16.68
C ASP A 13 3.94 -3.56 15.53
N ILE A 14 3.32 -4.71 15.21
CA ILE A 14 2.40 -4.86 14.07
C ILE A 14 1.24 -3.87 14.16
N GLU A 15 0.67 -3.65 15.35
CA GLU A 15 -0.48 -2.76 15.52
C GLU A 15 -0.12 -1.31 15.16
N SER A 16 1.01 -0.82 15.67
CA SER A 16 1.52 0.51 15.36
C SER A 16 1.91 0.65 13.89
N ASN A 17 2.59 -0.36 13.33
CA ASN A 17 3.01 -0.39 11.94
C ASN A 17 1.83 -0.40 10.97
N VAL A 18 0.78 -1.17 11.26
CA VAL A 18 -0.45 -1.20 10.46
C VAL A 18 -1.15 0.16 10.48
N ARG A 19 -1.23 0.83 11.63
CA ARG A 19 -1.76 2.20 11.71
C ARG A 19 -0.92 3.17 10.87
N PHE A 20 0.40 3.09 10.97
CA PHE A 20 1.31 3.94 10.20
C PHE A 20 1.19 3.72 8.69
N ALA A 21 1.18 2.47 8.23
CA ALA A 21 1.00 2.14 6.82
C ALA A 21 -0.33 2.67 6.27
N LYS A 22 -1.43 2.56 7.04
CA LYS A 22 -2.73 3.16 6.69
C LYS A 22 -2.66 4.69 6.57
N ALA A 23 -1.96 5.35 7.48
CA ALA A 23 -1.73 6.80 7.41
C ALA A 23 -0.90 7.18 6.18
N ALA A 24 0.15 6.40 5.85
CA ALA A 24 0.96 6.60 4.65
C ALA A 24 0.13 6.44 3.36
N CYS A 25 -0.74 5.42 3.28
CA CYS A 25 -1.70 5.27 2.19
C CYS A 25 -2.64 6.49 2.09
N ARG A 26 -3.18 6.96 3.21
CA ARG A 26 -4.06 8.14 3.23
C ARG A 26 -3.34 9.39 2.73
N TYR A 27 -2.12 9.63 3.22
CA TYR A 27 -1.27 10.72 2.77
C TYR A 27 -1.03 10.65 1.25
N ALA A 28 -0.68 9.48 0.70
CA ALA A 28 -0.50 9.29 -0.73
C ALA A 28 -1.79 9.57 -1.54
N ALA A 29 -2.95 9.14 -1.03
CA ALA A 29 -4.24 9.44 -1.64
C ALA A 29 -4.54 10.95 -1.67
N GLU A 30 -4.20 11.68 -0.60
CA GLU A 30 -4.31 13.15 -0.52
C GLU A 30 -3.37 13.86 -1.50
N GLN A 31 -2.24 13.24 -1.87
CA GLN A 31 -1.35 13.69 -2.94
C GLN A 31 -1.86 13.32 -4.35
N GLY A 32 -3.08 12.79 -4.49
CA GLY A 32 -3.67 12.42 -5.77
C GLY A 32 -3.09 11.13 -6.38
N CYS A 33 -2.54 10.23 -5.56
CA CYS A 33 -2.03 8.94 -5.98
C CYS A 33 -2.98 7.79 -5.61
N ALA A 34 -2.84 6.64 -6.28
CA ALA A 34 -3.47 5.37 -5.90
C ALA A 34 -2.46 4.53 -5.10
N PRO A 35 -2.54 4.47 -3.76
CA PRO A 35 -1.57 3.75 -2.93
C PRO A 35 -1.80 2.25 -2.92
N VAL A 36 -0.71 1.47 -2.90
CA VAL A 36 -0.74 0.03 -2.66
C VAL A 36 0.26 -0.33 -1.57
N ALA A 37 -0.24 -0.89 -0.46
CA ALA A 37 0.56 -1.42 0.64
C ALA A 37 0.28 -2.92 0.79
N VAL A 38 1.01 -3.76 0.06
CA VAL A 38 0.72 -5.22 0.02
C VAL A 38 0.88 -5.90 1.37
N HIS A 39 1.73 -5.35 2.24
CA HIS A 39 1.94 -5.85 3.60
C HIS A 39 0.73 -5.60 4.53
N LEU A 40 -0.29 -4.85 4.09
CA LEU A 40 -1.59 -4.80 4.78
C LEU A 40 -2.56 -5.91 4.32
N MET A 41 -2.30 -6.50 3.15
CA MET A 41 -3.16 -7.50 2.52
C MET A 41 -2.62 -8.91 2.71
N TYR A 42 -1.38 -9.18 2.32
CA TYR A 42 -0.86 -10.54 2.28
C TYR A 42 -0.78 -11.23 3.64
N PRO A 43 -0.47 -10.54 4.75
CA PRO A 43 -0.55 -11.16 6.08
C PRO A 43 -1.96 -11.63 6.51
N GLN A 44 -3.01 -11.26 5.78
CA GLN A 44 -4.37 -11.77 6.01
C GLN A 44 -4.60 -13.15 5.37
N ILE A 45 -3.73 -13.56 4.45
CA ILE A 45 -3.82 -14.81 3.69
C ILE A 45 -2.54 -15.66 3.76
N LEU A 46 -1.46 -15.11 4.34
CA LEU A 46 -0.16 -15.73 4.57
C LEU A 46 0.26 -15.45 6.02
N ASP A 47 0.93 -16.41 6.64
CA ASP A 47 1.52 -16.26 7.97
C ASP A 47 2.96 -15.75 7.88
N ASP A 48 3.18 -14.49 8.28
CA ASP A 48 4.48 -13.84 8.26
C ASP A 48 5.49 -14.48 9.25
N ALA A 49 5.02 -15.24 10.24
CA ALA A 49 5.88 -16.00 11.16
C ALA A 49 6.44 -17.28 10.52
N VAL A 50 5.87 -17.74 9.39
CA VAL A 50 6.36 -18.90 8.63
C VAL A 50 7.30 -18.42 7.52
N PRO A 51 8.62 -18.73 7.56
CA PRO A 51 9.60 -18.16 6.63
C PRO A 51 9.25 -18.35 5.14
N ALA A 52 8.74 -19.52 4.75
CA ALA A 52 8.36 -19.81 3.37
C ALA A 52 7.14 -19.00 2.91
N GLN A 53 6.19 -18.73 3.80
CA GLN A 53 5.02 -17.89 3.50
C GLN A 53 5.41 -16.42 3.47
N ARG A 54 6.26 -15.97 4.39
CA ARG A 54 6.85 -14.62 4.36
C ARG A 54 7.59 -14.36 3.06
N GLU A 55 8.45 -15.28 2.61
CA GLU A 55 9.16 -15.16 1.34
C GLU A 55 8.17 -15.11 0.15
N THR A 56 7.11 -15.90 0.20
CA THR A 56 6.03 -15.88 -0.79
C THR A 56 5.35 -14.50 -0.83
N GLY A 57 5.04 -13.92 0.32
CA GLY A 57 4.46 -12.58 0.44
C GLY A 57 5.38 -11.50 -0.13
N VAL A 58 6.69 -11.58 0.14
CA VAL A 58 7.69 -10.66 -0.45
C VAL A 58 7.70 -10.78 -1.97
N ARG A 59 7.79 -12.00 -2.53
CA ARG A 59 7.78 -12.19 -4.00
C ARG A 59 6.51 -11.67 -4.67
N MET A 60 5.35 -11.91 -4.06
CA MET A 60 4.08 -11.35 -4.54
C MET A 60 4.11 -9.81 -4.49
N GLY A 61 4.67 -9.23 -3.43
CA GLY A 61 4.85 -7.79 -3.29
C GLY A 61 5.74 -7.20 -4.38
N LEU A 62 6.88 -7.82 -4.67
CA LEU A 62 7.78 -7.39 -5.74
C LEU A 62 7.10 -7.43 -7.11
N ARG A 63 6.23 -8.42 -7.37
CA ARG A 63 5.45 -8.47 -8.61
C ARG A 63 4.49 -7.28 -8.74
N VAL A 64 3.85 -6.87 -7.65
CA VAL A 64 2.99 -5.67 -7.61
C VAL A 64 3.83 -4.40 -7.76
N LEU A 65 4.96 -4.30 -7.06
CA LEU A 65 5.90 -3.19 -7.18
C LEU A 65 6.34 -2.97 -8.63
N ALA A 66 6.64 -4.03 -9.37
CA ALA A 66 7.04 -3.96 -10.77
C ALA A 66 5.98 -3.33 -11.72
N SER A 67 4.73 -3.15 -11.25
CA SER A 67 3.65 -2.48 -11.99
C SER A 67 3.32 -1.07 -11.47
N SER A 68 4.02 -0.59 -10.44
CA SER A 68 3.80 0.71 -9.83
C SER A 68 4.65 1.81 -10.50
N ASP A 69 4.16 3.04 -10.49
CA ASP A 69 4.86 4.19 -11.06
C ASP A 69 5.97 4.72 -10.16
N GLU A 70 5.82 4.60 -8.83
CA GLU A 70 6.81 5.04 -7.83
C GLU A 70 6.83 4.11 -6.62
N LEU A 71 7.98 4.03 -5.95
CA LEU A 71 8.13 3.46 -4.60
C LEU A 71 8.26 4.59 -3.58
N TRP A 72 7.41 4.59 -2.55
CA TRP A 72 7.50 5.53 -1.44
C TRP A 72 7.98 4.79 -0.19
N ILE A 73 9.19 5.13 0.26
CA ILE A 73 9.75 4.64 1.52
C ILE A 73 9.23 5.54 2.63
N CYS A 74 8.46 4.96 3.55
CA CYS A 74 7.77 5.65 4.61
C CYS A 74 8.29 5.18 5.98
N GLY A 75 8.74 6.13 6.80
CA GLY A 75 9.24 5.87 8.16
C GLY A 75 10.77 5.87 8.27
N SER A 76 11.28 5.46 9.44
CA SER A 76 12.70 5.63 9.83
C SER A 76 13.54 4.36 9.88
N ARG A 77 12.94 3.18 9.63
CA ARG A 77 13.63 1.88 9.71
C ARG A 77 13.35 1.04 8.48
N ASN A 78 14.40 0.42 7.94
CA ASN A 78 14.30 -0.54 6.85
C ASN A 78 14.27 -1.97 7.41
N SER A 79 13.18 -2.69 7.15
CA SER A 79 13.11 -4.14 7.40
C SER A 79 13.72 -4.92 6.23
N HIS A 80 13.95 -6.23 6.40
CA HIS A 80 14.42 -7.08 5.30
C HIS A 80 13.50 -7.02 4.06
N GLY A 81 12.18 -7.07 4.26
CA GLY A 81 11.22 -6.96 3.16
C GLY A 81 11.32 -5.62 2.43
N MET A 82 11.47 -4.52 3.20
CA MET A 82 11.68 -3.19 2.61
C MET A 82 12.98 -3.12 1.81
N SER A 83 14.07 -3.70 2.31
CA SER A 83 15.34 -3.73 1.57
C SER A 83 15.20 -4.48 0.24
N CYS A 84 14.43 -5.57 0.20
CA CYS A 84 14.13 -6.27 -1.06
C CYS A 84 13.31 -5.41 -2.02
N GLU A 85 12.30 -4.69 -1.53
CA GLU A 85 11.48 -3.78 -2.34
C GLU A 85 12.32 -2.61 -2.90
N ILE A 86 13.17 -2.00 -2.07
CA ILE A 86 14.06 -0.90 -2.48
C ILE A 86 15.02 -1.38 -3.57
N ALA A 87 15.70 -2.51 -3.35
CA ALA A 87 16.63 -3.07 -4.33
C ALA A 87 15.94 -3.42 -5.66
N GLU A 88 14.70 -3.91 -5.61
CA GLU A 88 13.93 -4.23 -6.82
C GLU A 88 13.48 -2.96 -7.56
N ALA A 89 13.05 -1.92 -6.84
CA ALA A 89 12.72 -0.63 -7.46
C ALA A 89 13.94 -0.01 -8.14
N GLU A 90 15.12 -0.04 -7.50
CA GLU A 90 16.39 0.38 -8.09
C GLU A 90 16.71 -0.42 -9.35
N ARG A 91 16.59 -1.75 -9.29
CA ARG A 91 16.85 -2.66 -10.42
C ARG A 91 15.93 -2.39 -11.61
N LEU A 92 14.67 -2.04 -11.36
CA LEU A 92 13.66 -1.74 -12.39
C LEU A 92 13.67 -0.29 -12.87
N GLY A 93 14.44 0.59 -12.24
CA GLY A 93 14.43 2.03 -12.52
C GLY A 93 13.13 2.73 -12.09
N ILE A 94 12.40 2.14 -11.13
CA ILE A 94 11.21 2.76 -10.55
C ILE A 94 11.65 3.91 -9.64
N PRO A 95 11.15 5.14 -9.85
CA PRO A 95 11.49 6.27 -8.99
C PRO A 95 11.18 6.02 -7.51
N ILE A 96 12.18 6.28 -6.65
CA ILE A 96 12.08 6.11 -5.20
C ILE A 96 11.96 7.47 -4.52
N ARG A 97 11.00 7.60 -3.60
CA ARG A 97 10.80 8.80 -2.77
C ARG A 97 10.83 8.44 -1.30
N ASN A 98 11.51 9.27 -0.51
CA ASN A 98 11.51 9.16 0.95
C ASN A 98 10.45 10.10 1.52
N ILE A 99 9.51 9.55 2.29
CA ILE A 99 8.45 10.31 2.96
C ILE A 99 8.66 10.17 4.47
N SER A 100 8.86 11.30 5.14
CA SER A 100 9.14 11.30 6.58
C SER A 100 7.89 10.98 7.39
N ALA A 101 8.08 10.43 8.59
CA ALA A 101 6.97 10.13 9.50
C ALA A 101 6.23 11.40 9.92
N GLU A 102 6.95 12.51 10.07
CA GLU A 102 6.40 13.82 10.41
C GLU A 102 5.47 14.35 9.32
N LEU A 103 5.76 14.10 8.03
CA LEU A 103 4.85 14.47 6.93
C LEU A 103 3.57 13.64 6.96
N ILE A 104 3.70 12.33 7.20
CA ILE A 104 2.57 11.40 7.26
C ILE A 104 1.66 11.70 8.47
N GLN A 105 2.25 12.07 9.61
CA GLN A 105 1.52 12.37 10.84
C GLN A 105 1.02 13.82 10.90
N GLY A 106 1.80 14.77 10.38
CA GLY A 106 1.50 16.21 10.38
C GLY A 106 0.61 16.67 9.23
N GLY A 107 0.48 15.88 8.15
CA GLY A 107 -0.49 16.11 7.07
C GLY A 107 -1.95 15.94 7.50
N CYS A 108 -2.19 15.35 8.68
CA CYS A 108 -3.51 15.17 9.29
C CYS A 108 -4.12 16.46 9.85
N HIS A 109 -4.10 17.58 9.13
CA HIS A 109 -5.09 18.63 9.36
C HIS A 109 -6.40 18.25 8.67
N MET A 110 -7.11 17.36 9.36
CA MET A 110 -8.52 17.00 9.31
C MET A 110 -9.38 17.69 8.21
N LYS A 111 -9.72 16.93 7.16
CA LYS A 111 -11.12 16.87 6.70
C LYS A 111 -11.58 15.43 6.90
N SER A 112 -12.43 15.23 7.89
CA SER A 112 -13.03 13.94 8.21
C SER A 112 -13.76 13.37 6.99
N TYR A 113 -13.22 12.31 6.42
CA TYR A 113 -13.96 11.39 5.54
C TYR A 113 -14.44 10.14 6.32
N ASP A 114 -14.38 10.21 7.66
CA ASP A 114 -14.78 9.15 8.60
C ASP A 114 -16.27 9.24 8.98
N SER A 115 -17.15 9.52 8.02
CA SER A 115 -18.61 9.50 8.26
C SER A 115 -19.41 8.86 7.15
N ILE A 116 -18.78 8.15 6.21
CA ILE A 116 -19.52 7.23 5.35
C ILE A 116 -19.26 5.82 5.87
N GLU A 117 -19.96 5.47 6.96
CA GLU A 117 -20.50 4.12 7.07
C GLU A 117 -21.23 3.86 5.75
N ARG A 118 -20.60 3.10 4.86
CA ARG A 118 -21.27 2.59 3.68
C ARG A 118 -22.35 1.66 4.20
N ALA A 119 -23.56 2.19 4.36
CA ALA A 119 -24.76 1.39 4.24
C ALA A 119 -24.61 0.65 2.90
N PHE A 120 -24.35 -0.65 3.00
CA PHE A 120 -24.20 -1.54 1.86
C PHE A 120 -25.59 -1.65 1.22
N MET A 121 -25.90 -0.71 0.33
CA MET A 121 -27.06 -0.83 -0.54
C MET A 121 -26.77 -1.98 -1.48
N PRO A 122 -27.60 -3.03 -1.56
CA PRO A 122 -27.40 -4.11 -2.51
C PRO A 122 -27.39 -3.53 -3.93
N GLU A 123 -26.39 -3.89 -4.70
CA GLU A 123 -26.23 -3.52 -6.09
C GLU A 123 -27.41 -4.10 -6.89
N GLU A 124 -28.30 -3.24 -7.41
CA GLU A 124 -29.27 -3.68 -8.41
C GLU A 124 -28.50 -4.10 -9.67
N ALA A 125 -28.74 -5.34 -10.12
CA ALA A 125 -28.06 -5.94 -11.26
C ALA A 125 -28.06 -4.99 -12.47
N PRO A 126 -26.92 -4.81 -13.17
CA PRO A 126 -26.86 -3.92 -14.33
C PRO A 126 -27.83 -4.42 -15.42
N SER A 127 -28.67 -3.50 -15.90
CA SER A 127 -29.64 -3.76 -16.97
C SER A 127 -28.91 -4.25 -18.24
N PRO A 128 -29.45 -5.26 -18.94
CA PRO A 128 -28.78 -5.85 -20.10
C PRO A 128 -28.87 -4.88 -21.29
N GLY A 129 -27.79 -4.11 -21.54
CA GLY A 129 -27.85 -3.11 -22.62
C GLY A 129 -26.57 -2.51 -23.17
N MET A 130 -25.36 -2.83 -22.68
CA MET A 130 -24.13 -2.32 -23.28
C MET A 130 -23.34 -3.42 -23.97
N LYS A 131 -23.45 -3.48 -25.31
CA LYS A 131 -22.53 -4.25 -26.16
C LYS A 131 -21.18 -3.53 -26.18
N LEU A 132 -20.15 -4.20 -25.67
CA LEU A 132 -18.76 -3.83 -25.94
C LEU A 132 -18.50 -4.02 -27.45
N ILE A 133 -18.09 -2.96 -28.12
CA ILE A 133 -17.48 -3.04 -29.44
C ILE A 133 -16.01 -3.39 -29.20
N LEU A 134 -15.61 -4.59 -29.64
CA LEU A 134 -14.21 -5.00 -29.78
C LEU A 134 -13.62 -4.38 -31.05
#